data_AF-X1HQ38-F1
#
_entry.id   AF-X1HQ38-F1
#
_cell.length_a   1.000
_cell.length_b   1.000
_cell.length_c   1.000
_cell.angle_alpha   90.00
_cell.angle_beta   90.00
_cell.angle_gamma   90.00
#
_symmetry.space_group_name_H-M   'P 1'
#
loop_
_entity.id
_entity.type
_entity.pdbx_description
1 polymer ?
#
loop_
_entity_poly.entity_id
_entity_poly.type
_entity_poly.pdbx_seq_one_letter_code
_entity_poly.pdbx_strand_id
1 'polypeptide(L)'
;DYRDESRKLLYQTVRCSDKSFALRRPNPKSPPDFDRRLDPNDPDDKRHWLWGLEDKTRHILYHLPDWLNASKQHWQIIVEGEKDVETLERLGFTATTNPMGAGKWKSDYNKYCTGQLIAIICDHDEPGERDGLSKANSLHGTTEQTRLIFLNQDLPKGTDVTDLVEKHNWTAKNFLDLIDKTPAFVPKETGNRIIAQKLSDIEPVPVQWLWFNRFALGKLCLLVGNPGVGKSFASLDIAARISAGNYWPDGDNLPDGSNRAPQGSVLILTAE
;
A
#
# COMPACT_ATOMS: atom_id res chain seq x y z
N ASP A 1 7.90 21.12 -13.97
CA ASP A 1 6.76 22.06 -14.20
C ASP A 1 5.40 21.36 -14.10
N TYR A 2 4.37 22.04 -13.59
CA TYR A 2 2.98 21.55 -13.62
C TYR A 2 2.18 22.28 -14.70
N ARG A 3 1.97 21.60 -15.83
CA ARG A 3 1.29 22.13 -17.03
C ARG A 3 -0.04 21.43 -17.25
N ASP A 4 -1.09 22.19 -17.52
CA ASP A 4 -2.41 21.63 -17.83
C ASP A 4 -2.44 20.92 -19.18
N GLU A 5 -3.58 20.33 -19.54
CA GLU A 5 -3.76 19.57 -20.78
C GLU A 5 -3.41 20.35 -22.06
N SER A 6 -3.47 21.68 -22.02
CA SER A 6 -3.08 22.57 -23.13
C SER A 6 -1.60 22.97 -23.12
N ARG A 7 -0.79 22.33 -22.25
CA ARG A 7 0.63 22.64 -21.96
C ARG A 7 0.84 24.02 -21.31
N LYS A 8 -0.22 24.67 -20.83
CA LYS A 8 -0.13 25.95 -20.10
C LYS A 8 0.42 25.72 -18.70
N LEU A 9 1.45 26.47 -18.33
CA LEU A 9 2.05 26.38 -16.99
C LEU A 9 1.09 26.92 -15.92
N LEU A 10 0.77 26.08 -14.93
CA LEU A 10 -0.04 26.47 -13.76
C LEU A 10 0.86 26.90 -12.60
N TYR A 11 1.84 26.07 -12.25
CA TYR A 11 2.80 26.34 -11.19
C TYR A 11 4.06 25.48 -11.34
N GLN A 12 5.06 25.77 -10.51
CA GLN A 12 6.31 25.04 -10.40
C GLN A 12 6.54 24.67 -8.94
N THR A 13 7.07 23.46 -8.73
CA THR A 13 7.76 23.08 -7.50
C THR A 13 9.24 23.38 -7.70
N VAL A 14 9.81 24.15 -6.78
CA VAL A 14 11.22 24.54 -6.77
C VAL A 14 11.87 23.86 -5.58
N ARG A 15 12.93 23.09 -5.85
CA ARG A 15 13.76 22.51 -4.79
C ARG A 15 14.83 23.53 -4.38
N CYS A 16 14.82 23.90 -3.11
CA CYS A 16 15.77 24.82 -2.51
C CYS A 16 17.09 24.10 -2.16
N SER A 17 18.15 24.86 -1.93
CA SER A 17 19.48 24.33 -1.57
C SER A 17 19.49 23.58 -0.23
N ASP A 18 18.61 23.95 0.69
CA ASP A 18 18.36 23.28 1.96
C ASP A 18 17.49 22.00 1.82
N LYS A 19 17.22 21.58 0.58
CA LYS A 19 16.34 20.46 0.21
C LYS A 19 14.86 20.68 0.55
N SER A 20 14.46 21.86 1.00
CA SER A 20 13.04 22.22 1.10
C SER A 20 12.43 22.41 -0.28
N PHE A 21 11.10 22.39 -0.35
CA PHE A 21 10.37 22.64 -1.58
C PHE A 21 9.53 23.91 -1.42
N ALA A 22 9.60 24.78 -2.42
CA ALA A 22 8.79 25.98 -2.52
C ALA A 22 7.95 25.93 -3.80
N LEU A 23 6.77 26.56 -3.76
CA LEU A 23 5.87 26.61 -4.91
C LEU A 23 5.84 28.03 -5.45
N ARG A 24 5.79 28.16 -6.77
CA ARG A 24 5.60 29.46 -7.44
C ARG A 24 4.70 29.32 -8.67
N ARG A 25 4.08 30.42 -9.07
CA ARG A 25 3.20 30.49 -10.25
C ARG A 25 3.53 31.71 -11.12
N PRO A 26 3.26 31.66 -12.43
CA PRO A 26 3.38 32.83 -13.30
C PRO A 26 2.54 34.00 -12.80
N ASN A 27 3.10 35.21 -12.80
CA ASN A 27 2.36 36.43 -12.52
C ASN A 27 1.44 36.75 -13.71
N PRO A 28 0.11 36.75 -13.56
CA PRO A 28 -0.79 37.03 -14.67
C PRO A 28 -0.67 38.46 -15.23
N LYS A 29 -0.17 39.41 -14.42
CA LYS A 29 0.03 40.81 -14.86
C LYS A 29 1.32 41.03 -15.63
N SER A 30 2.29 40.12 -15.47
CA SER A 30 3.62 40.22 -16.08
C SER A 30 4.16 38.81 -16.26
N PRO A 31 3.56 37.99 -17.14
CA PRO A 31 3.95 36.59 -17.26
C PRO A 31 5.42 36.45 -17.67
N PRO A 32 6.10 35.36 -17.27
CA PRO A 32 7.43 35.05 -17.76
C PRO A 32 7.39 34.71 -19.25
N ASP A 33 8.48 35.00 -19.96
CA ASP A 33 8.72 34.43 -21.29
C ASP A 33 9.06 32.94 -21.11
N PHE A 34 8.25 32.06 -21.70
CA PHE A 34 8.41 30.61 -21.54
C PHE A 34 9.46 30.02 -22.50
N ASP A 35 9.83 30.74 -23.57
CA ASP A 35 10.83 30.30 -24.55
C ASP A 35 12.24 30.74 -24.16
N ARG A 36 12.36 31.80 -23.35
CA ARG A 36 13.62 32.18 -22.71
C ARG A 36 13.73 31.53 -21.35
N ARG A 37 14.62 30.54 -21.23
CA ARG A 37 14.99 29.92 -19.94
C ARG A 37 15.35 31.04 -18.96
N LEU A 38 14.59 31.14 -17.88
CA LEU A 38 14.75 32.15 -16.84
C LEU A 38 16.18 32.10 -16.32
N ASP A 39 16.86 33.24 -16.33
CA ASP A 39 18.11 33.39 -15.61
C ASP A 39 17.79 33.26 -14.12
N PRO A 40 18.35 32.28 -13.38
CA PRO A 40 18.15 32.18 -11.94
C PRO A 40 18.69 33.40 -11.17
N ASN A 41 19.43 34.29 -11.83
CA ASN A 41 19.87 35.59 -11.31
C ASN A 41 19.10 36.77 -11.91
N ASP A 42 17.98 36.54 -12.62
CA ASP A 42 17.16 37.60 -13.19
C ASP A 42 16.71 38.56 -12.06
N PRO A 43 17.17 39.83 -12.06
CA PRO A 43 16.78 40.80 -11.04
C PRO A 43 15.26 41.06 -11.05
N ASP A 44 14.57 40.73 -12.14
CA ASP A 44 13.12 40.84 -12.32
C ASP A 44 12.36 39.52 -12.07
N ASP A 45 12.99 38.44 -11.58
CA ASP A 45 12.32 37.14 -11.31
C ASP A 45 11.10 37.32 -10.37
N LYS A 46 11.19 38.26 -9.42
CA LYS A 46 10.08 38.62 -8.51
C LYS A 46 8.90 39.31 -9.21
N ARG A 47 9.12 39.92 -10.38
CA ARG A 47 8.07 40.55 -11.18
C ARG A 47 7.27 39.50 -11.94
N HIS A 48 7.94 38.46 -12.44
CA HIS A 48 7.34 37.44 -13.28
C HIS A 48 6.76 36.25 -12.50
N TRP A 49 7.19 36.04 -11.25
CA TRP A 49 6.79 34.92 -10.42
C TRP A 49 6.15 35.35 -9.11
N LEU A 50 5.06 34.68 -8.76
CA LEU A 50 4.40 34.80 -7.47
C LEU A 50 4.66 33.54 -6.64
N TRP A 51 5.21 33.69 -5.44
CA TRP A 51 5.42 32.58 -4.52
C TRP A 51 4.11 32.11 -3.88
N GLY A 52 4.06 30.82 -3.55
CA GLY A 52 2.86 30.13 -3.07
C GLY A 52 1.87 29.79 -4.17
N LEU A 53 0.79 29.09 -3.78
CA LEU A 53 -0.37 28.85 -4.63
C LEU A 53 -1.56 29.65 -4.10
N GLU A 54 -2.51 29.97 -4.97
CA GLU A 54 -3.81 30.50 -4.55
C GLU A 54 -4.72 29.33 -4.18
N ASP A 55 -5.72 29.59 -3.32
CA ASP A 55 -6.68 28.56 -2.90
C ASP A 55 -7.41 27.87 -4.08
N LYS A 56 -7.52 28.57 -5.21
CA LYS A 56 -8.18 28.07 -6.42
C LYS A 56 -7.22 27.44 -7.43
N THR A 57 -5.93 27.35 -7.13
CA THR A 57 -4.97 26.74 -8.06
C THR A 57 -5.31 25.26 -8.23
N ARG A 58 -5.60 24.86 -9.47
CA ARG A 58 -5.86 23.47 -9.82
C ARG A 58 -4.57 22.65 -9.69
N HIS A 59 -4.60 21.62 -8.83
CA HIS A 59 -3.50 20.66 -8.71
C HIS A 59 -3.68 19.54 -9.75
N ILE A 60 -2.60 19.21 -10.44
CA ILE A 60 -2.57 18.22 -11.53
C ILE A 60 -1.34 17.33 -11.40
N LEU A 61 -1.32 16.22 -12.13
CA LEU A 61 -0.16 15.32 -12.19
C LEU A 61 1.05 16.02 -12.82
N TYR A 62 2.24 15.65 -12.37
CA TYR A 62 3.49 16.12 -12.95
C TYR A 62 3.62 15.65 -14.41
N HIS A 63 4.00 16.54 -15.32
CA HIS A 63 4.07 16.23 -16.77
C HIS A 63 2.76 15.65 -17.36
N LEU A 64 1.61 16.08 -16.84
CA LEU A 64 0.27 15.65 -17.31
C LEU A 64 0.09 15.62 -18.85
N PRO A 65 0.59 16.59 -19.65
CA PRO A 65 0.40 16.55 -21.10
C PRO A 65 1.06 15.33 -21.74
N ASP A 66 2.27 14.98 -21.33
CA ASP A 66 3.00 13.85 -21.90
C ASP A 66 2.43 12.53 -21.38
N TRP A 67 1.96 12.50 -20.13
CA TRP A 67 1.17 11.40 -19.56
C TRP A 67 -0.10 11.10 -20.37
N LEU A 68 -0.87 12.13 -20.74
CA LEU A 68 -2.12 11.96 -21.50
C LEU A 68 -1.89 11.53 -22.95
N ASN A 69 -0.75 11.91 -23.54
CA ASN A 69 -0.40 11.55 -24.91
C ASN A 69 0.32 10.19 -25.02
N ALA A 70 0.62 9.55 -23.89
CA ALA A 70 1.31 8.27 -23.88
C ALA A 70 0.46 7.15 -24.49
N SER A 71 1.14 6.21 -25.17
CA SER A 71 0.49 5.03 -25.74
C SER A 71 -0.12 4.19 -24.62
N LYS A 72 -1.39 3.80 -24.80
CA LYS A 72 -2.07 2.86 -23.90
C LYS A 72 -1.58 1.41 -24.04
N GLN A 73 -0.73 1.13 -25.04
CA GLN A 73 -0.13 -0.20 -25.26
C GLN A 73 1.15 -0.43 -24.44
N HIS A 74 1.72 0.62 -23.85
CA HIS A 74 2.94 0.53 -23.05
C HIS A 74 2.66 0.84 -21.58
N TRP A 75 3.49 0.28 -20.70
CA TRP A 75 3.46 0.60 -19.28
C TRP A 75 3.84 2.06 -19.04
N GLN A 76 3.00 2.75 -18.28
CA GLN A 76 3.25 4.09 -17.76
C GLN A 76 3.53 3.99 -16.26
N ILE A 77 4.47 4.79 -15.75
CA ILE A 77 5.03 4.58 -14.42
C ILE A 77 4.65 5.72 -13.47
N ILE A 78 4.09 5.38 -12.31
CA ILE A 78 3.88 6.32 -11.20
C ILE A 78 4.96 6.08 -10.16
N VAL A 79 5.63 7.16 -9.75
CA VAL A 79 6.68 7.16 -8.72
C VAL A 79 6.31 8.13 -7.58
N GLU A 80 7.14 8.22 -6.54
CA GLU A 80 6.90 9.11 -5.41
C GLU A 80 7.22 10.58 -5.73
N GLY A 81 8.38 10.87 -6.31
CA GLY A 81 8.88 12.23 -6.49
C GLY A 81 9.12 12.66 -7.94
N GLU A 82 9.17 13.98 -8.18
CA GLU A 82 9.42 14.55 -9.52
C GLU A 82 10.81 14.18 -10.07
N LYS A 83 11.81 14.00 -9.19
CA LYS A 83 13.18 13.61 -9.61
C LYS A 83 13.18 12.23 -10.29
N ASP A 84 12.41 11.29 -9.74
CA ASP A 84 12.32 9.93 -10.27
C ASP A 84 11.58 9.88 -11.61
N VAL A 85 10.59 10.75 -11.79
CA VAL A 85 9.92 10.94 -13.09
C VAL A 85 10.96 11.33 -14.15
N GLU A 86 11.76 12.36 -13.87
CA GLU A 86 12.79 12.83 -14.82
C GLU A 86 13.88 11.79 -15.07
N THR A 87 14.19 10.93 -14.08
CA THR A 87 15.11 9.81 -14.27
C THR A 87 14.53 8.75 -15.21
N LEU A 88 13.26 8.38 -15.05
CA LEU A 88 12.59 7.40 -15.92
C LEU A 88 12.37 7.93 -17.34
N GLU A 89 12.06 9.21 -17.49
CA GLU A 89 11.93 9.86 -18.79
C GLU A 89 13.25 9.83 -19.58
N ARG A 90 14.39 10.02 -18.89
CA ARG A 90 15.72 9.87 -19.50
C ARG A 90 16.00 8.44 -19.98
N LEU A 91 15.31 7.44 -19.42
CA LEU A 91 15.36 6.04 -19.86
C LEU A 91 14.28 5.71 -20.91
N GLY A 92 13.44 6.67 -21.31
CA GLY A 92 12.44 6.51 -22.37
C GLY A 92 11.05 6.07 -21.88
N PHE A 93 10.79 6.08 -20.58
CA PHE A 93 9.45 5.80 -20.05
C PHE A 93 8.59 7.06 -19.98
N THR A 94 7.28 6.88 -20.10
CA THR A 94 6.31 7.88 -19.63
C THR A 94 6.12 7.67 -18.12
N ALA A 95 6.45 8.69 -17.33
CA ALA A 95 6.28 8.64 -15.88
C ALA A 95 5.56 9.88 -15.33
N THR A 96 5.00 9.76 -14.13
CA THR A 96 4.37 10.89 -13.42
C THR A 96 4.41 10.72 -11.90
N THR A 97 4.08 11.78 -11.17
CA THR A 97 3.76 11.76 -9.74
C THR A 97 2.66 12.78 -9.43
N ASN A 98 2.03 12.66 -8.26
CA ASN A 98 1.11 13.67 -7.73
C ASN A 98 1.87 14.85 -7.12
N PRO A 99 1.27 16.05 -7.10
CA PRO A 99 1.86 17.18 -6.42
C PRO A 99 1.90 16.95 -4.91
N MET A 100 2.87 17.61 -4.27
CA MET A 100 3.08 17.61 -2.81
C MET A 100 3.61 16.29 -2.23
N GLY A 101 4.12 15.38 -3.05
CA GLY A 101 4.80 14.15 -2.62
C GLY A 101 3.88 13.05 -2.05
N ALA A 102 4.47 12.09 -1.34
CA ALA A 102 3.77 10.92 -0.80
C ALA A 102 2.56 11.26 0.07
N GLY A 103 1.53 10.42 -0.04
CA GLY A 103 0.28 10.50 0.72
C GLY A 103 -0.67 11.58 0.23
N LYS A 104 -0.38 12.26 -0.88
CA LYS A 104 -1.20 13.35 -1.44
C LYS A 104 -1.91 12.99 -2.75
N TRP A 105 -1.92 11.70 -3.11
CA TRP A 105 -2.73 11.21 -4.22
C TRP A 105 -4.23 11.41 -3.95
N LYS A 106 -4.94 12.02 -4.89
CA LYS A 106 -6.40 12.24 -4.83
C LYS A 106 -7.09 11.37 -5.88
N SER A 107 -8.27 10.85 -5.55
CA SER A 107 -9.09 10.06 -6.48
C SER A 107 -9.41 10.79 -7.79
N ASP A 108 -9.47 12.13 -7.76
CA ASP A 108 -9.65 12.97 -8.95
C ASP A 108 -8.55 12.79 -10.02
N TYR A 109 -7.39 12.27 -9.65
CA TYR A 109 -6.29 11.97 -10.59
C TYR A 109 -6.52 10.67 -11.36
N ASN A 110 -7.35 9.75 -10.83
CA ASN A 110 -7.58 8.44 -11.43
C ASN A 110 -8.17 8.54 -12.84
N LYS A 111 -8.95 9.60 -13.13
CA LYS A 111 -9.50 9.85 -14.46
C LYS A 111 -8.43 9.93 -15.56
N TYR A 112 -7.24 10.42 -15.23
CA TYR A 112 -6.12 10.50 -16.17
C TYR A 112 -5.45 9.15 -16.42
N CYS A 113 -5.80 8.11 -15.66
CA CYS A 113 -5.25 6.76 -15.74
C CYS A 113 -6.20 5.76 -16.44
N THR A 114 -7.34 6.24 -16.97
CA THR A 114 -8.43 5.38 -17.45
C THR A 114 -8.01 4.53 -18.66
N GLY A 115 -8.11 3.21 -18.50
CA GLY A 115 -7.75 2.23 -19.53
C GLY A 115 -6.26 2.22 -19.90
N GLN A 116 -5.38 2.63 -18.98
CA GLN A 116 -3.93 2.58 -19.14
C GLN A 116 -3.35 1.36 -18.40
N LEU A 117 -2.17 0.90 -18.86
CA LEU A 117 -1.31 -0.05 -18.14
C LEU A 117 -0.40 0.73 -17.20
N ILE A 118 -0.61 0.60 -15.88
CA ILE A 118 0.06 1.40 -14.86
C ILE A 118 1.00 0.53 -14.02
N ALA A 119 2.26 0.92 -13.92
CA ALA A 119 3.20 0.42 -12.94
C ALA A 119 3.41 1.48 -11.85
N ILE A 120 3.33 1.09 -10.58
CA ILE A 120 3.60 1.97 -9.44
C ILE A 120 4.86 1.45 -8.78
N ILE A 121 5.95 2.21 -8.81
CA ILE A 121 7.21 1.86 -8.15
C ILE A 121 7.29 2.66 -6.86
N CYS A 122 7.36 1.95 -5.73
CA CYS A 122 7.48 2.54 -4.40
C CYS A 122 8.94 2.77 -4.03
N ASP A 123 9.21 3.84 -3.30
CA ASP A 123 10.48 4.01 -2.61
C ASP A 123 10.64 2.88 -1.58
N HIS A 124 11.89 2.49 -1.31
CA HIS A 124 12.20 1.38 -0.42
C HIS A 124 12.13 1.79 1.06
N ASP A 125 10.96 2.26 1.50
CA ASP A 125 10.67 2.54 2.90
C ASP A 125 9.16 2.42 3.21
N GLU A 126 8.81 2.35 4.50
CA GLU A 126 7.42 2.17 4.91
C GLU A 126 6.47 3.29 4.43
N PRO A 127 6.83 4.59 4.47
CA PRO A 127 5.99 5.63 3.90
C PRO A 127 5.71 5.46 2.41
N GLY A 128 6.74 5.19 1.60
CA GLY A 128 6.63 5.01 0.15
C GLY A 128 5.80 3.77 -0.21
N GLU A 129 6.01 2.66 0.49
CA GLU A 129 5.21 1.44 0.30
C GLU A 129 3.72 1.67 0.62
N ARG A 130 3.42 2.38 1.70
CA ARG A 130 2.03 2.72 2.07
C ARG A 130 1.38 3.65 1.05
N ASP A 131 2.12 4.63 0.55
CA ASP A 131 1.63 5.55 -0.48
C ASP A 131 1.34 4.81 -1.79
N GLY A 132 2.26 3.97 -2.26
CA GLY A 132 2.06 3.15 -3.45
C GLY A 132 0.87 2.21 -3.33
N LEU A 133 0.67 1.58 -2.17
CA LEU A 133 -0.51 0.76 -1.90
C LEU A 133 -1.81 1.59 -1.93
N SER A 134 -1.79 2.80 -1.37
CA SER A 134 -2.93 3.73 -1.41
C SER A 134 -3.30 4.11 -2.85
N LYS A 135 -2.29 4.45 -3.68
CA LYS A 135 -2.45 4.73 -5.11
C LYS A 135 -3.01 3.52 -5.86
N ALA A 136 -2.46 2.33 -5.64
CA ALA A 136 -2.89 1.10 -6.29
C ALA A 136 -4.37 0.76 -5.97
N ASN A 137 -4.76 0.90 -4.70
CA ASN A 137 -6.14 0.71 -4.27
C ASN A 137 -7.07 1.75 -4.90
N SER A 138 -6.67 3.03 -4.93
CA SER A 138 -7.45 4.11 -5.54
C SER A 138 -7.68 3.88 -7.03
N LEU A 139 -6.66 3.39 -7.75
CA LEU A 139 -6.70 3.13 -9.19
C LEU A 139 -7.43 1.84 -9.58
N HIS A 140 -7.74 0.97 -8.61
CA HIS A 140 -8.43 -0.28 -8.88
C HIS A 140 -9.78 -0.04 -9.55
N GLY A 141 -10.03 -0.74 -10.67
CA GLY A 141 -11.24 -0.59 -11.48
C GLY A 141 -11.26 0.63 -12.40
N THR A 142 -10.23 1.49 -12.39
CA THR A 142 -10.10 2.62 -13.33
C THR A 142 -9.10 2.34 -14.45
N THR A 143 -7.96 1.72 -14.11
CA THR A 143 -6.91 1.34 -15.07
C THR A 143 -7.29 0.06 -15.82
N GLU A 144 -6.64 -0.19 -16.96
CA GLU A 144 -6.74 -1.50 -17.63
C GLU A 144 -6.06 -2.56 -16.77
N GLN A 145 -4.86 -2.21 -16.27
CA GLN A 145 -4.11 -3.05 -15.36
C GLN A 145 -3.21 -2.17 -14.50
N THR A 146 -3.09 -2.52 -13.22
CA THR A 146 -2.12 -1.92 -12.31
C THR A 146 -1.13 -2.98 -11.85
N ARG A 147 0.15 -2.65 -11.75
CA ARG A 147 1.19 -3.44 -11.10
C ARG A 147 1.80 -2.60 -9.98
N LEU A 148 1.81 -3.12 -8.77
CA LEU A 148 2.40 -2.46 -7.59
C LEU A 148 3.74 -3.11 -7.29
N ILE A 149 4.81 -2.32 -7.35
CA ILE A 149 6.18 -2.78 -7.31
C ILE A 149 6.83 -2.26 -6.02
N PHE A 150 7.20 -3.19 -5.16
CA PHE A 150 8.07 -2.96 -4.02
C PHE A 150 9.50 -3.32 -4.39
N LEU A 151 10.46 -2.44 -4.11
CA LEU A 151 11.87 -2.69 -4.41
C LEU A 151 12.43 -3.82 -3.54
N ASN A 152 13.54 -4.44 -3.99
CA ASN A 152 14.14 -5.57 -3.30
C ASN A 152 14.59 -5.19 -1.87
N GLN A 153 14.28 -6.04 -0.89
CA GLN A 153 14.65 -5.87 0.52
C GLN A 153 16.16 -5.84 0.76
N ASP A 154 16.96 -6.38 -0.15
CA ASP A 154 18.43 -6.32 -0.08
C ASP A 154 18.99 -4.92 -0.38
N LEU A 155 18.19 -4.01 -0.94
CA LEU A 155 18.60 -2.63 -1.20
C LEU A 155 18.62 -1.82 0.09
N PRO A 156 19.44 -0.76 0.19
CA PRO A 156 19.38 0.16 1.31
C PRO A 156 17.96 0.72 1.52
N LYS A 157 17.59 0.96 2.78
CA LYS A 157 16.33 1.65 3.11
C LYS A 157 16.36 3.08 2.53
N GLY A 158 15.26 3.50 1.93
CA GLY A 158 15.10 4.80 1.27
C GLY A 158 15.71 4.84 -0.14
N THR A 159 16.07 3.70 -0.73
CA THR A 159 16.41 3.63 -2.16
C THR A 159 15.18 3.97 -2.99
N ASP A 160 15.33 4.96 -3.86
CA ASP A 160 14.34 5.41 -4.85
C ASP A 160 14.75 4.97 -6.27
N VAL A 161 13.95 5.33 -7.28
CA VAL A 161 14.25 5.00 -8.67
C VAL A 161 15.54 5.67 -9.15
N THR A 162 15.80 6.89 -8.71
CA THR A 162 17.01 7.61 -9.10
C THR A 162 18.27 6.93 -8.56
N ASP A 163 18.24 6.43 -7.33
CA ASP A 163 19.31 5.65 -6.73
C ASP A 163 19.57 4.35 -7.49
N LEU A 164 18.53 3.66 -7.96
CA LEU A 164 18.69 2.47 -8.80
C LEU A 164 19.51 2.75 -10.06
N VAL A 165 19.25 3.89 -10.71
CA VAL A 165 19.98 4.27 -11.94
C VAL A 165 21.37 4.78 -11.61
N GLU A 166 21.49 5.74 -10.68
CA GLU A 166 22.75 6.45 -10.40
C GLU A 166 23.75 5.61 -9.59
N LYS A 167 23.28 4.75 -8.67
CA LYS A 167 24.13 3.97 -7.76
C LYS A 167 24.19 2.49 -8.10
N HIS A 168 23.14 1.95 -8.72
CA HIS A 168 23.03 0.52 -9.02
C HIS A 168 23.04 0.20 -10.53
N ASN A 169 23.28 1.20 -11.40
CA ASN A 169 23.40 1.06 -12.85
C ASN A 169 22.17 0.40 -13.53
N TRP A 170 20.97 0.66 -13.01
CA TRP A 170 19.75 0.18 -13.63
C TRP A 170 19.50 0.85 -14.98
N THR A 171 19.01 0.04 -15.92
CA THR A 171 18.66 0.44 -17.28
C THR A 171 17.16 0.28 -17.52
N ALA A 172 16.66 0.79 -18.65
CA ALA A 172 15.28 0.57 -19.06
C ALA A 172 14.88 -0.92 -19.08
N LYS A 173 15.80 -1.79 -19.48
CA LYS A 173 15.55 -3.24 -19.46
C LYS A 173 15.27 -3.76 -18.06
N ASN A 174 15.99 -3.29 -17.04
CA ASN A 174 15.78 -3.74 -15.66
C ASN A 174 14.38 -3.38 -15.16
N PHE A 175 13.89 -2.18 -15.48
CA PHE A 175 12.54 -1.76 -15.11
C PHE A 175 11.46 -2.55 -15.87
N LEU A 176 11.64 -2.78 -17.18
CA LEU A 176 10.71 -3.62 -17.96
C LEU A 176 10.66 -5.05 -17.41
N ASP A 177 11.81 -5.67 -17.16
CA ASP A 177 11.90 -7.01 -16.58
C ASP A 177 11.23 -7.07 -15.19
N LEU A 178 11.38 -6.02 -14.38
CA LEU A 178 10.74 -5.91 -13.07
C LEU A 178 9.22 -5.79 -13.19
N ILE A 179 8.75 -4.91 -14.08
CA ILE A 179 7.33 -4.74 -14.34
C ILE A 179 6.74 -6.06 -14.83
N ASP A 180 7.39 -6.75 -15.78
CA ASP A 180 6.91 -8.01 -16.36
C ASP A 180 6.81 -9.16 -15.37
N LYS A 181 7.76 -9.24 -14.44
CA LYS A 181 7.74 -10.23 -13.35
C LYS A 181 6.74 -9.89 -12.25
N THR A 182 6.28 -8.65 -12.17
CA THR A 182 5.35 -8.22 -11.13
C THR A 182 3.92 -8.67 -11.51
N PRO A 183 3.22 -9.44 -10.65
CA PRO A 183 1.85 -9.83 -10.94
C PRO A 183 0.91 -8.61 -10.98
N ALA A 184 -0.23 -8.76 -11.66
CA ALA A 184 -1.28 -7.75 -11.61
C ALA A 184 -1.68 -7.48 -10.15
N PHE A 185 -1.78 -6.21 -9.78
CA PHE A 185 -2.25 -5.82 -8.47
C PHE A 185 -3.72 -6.19 -8.33
N VAL A 186 -3.99 -7.02 -7.32
CA VAL A 186 -5.34 -7.31 -6.85
C VAL A 186 -5.42 -6.76 -5.43
N PRO A 187 -6.31 -5.80 -5.14
CA PRO A 187 -6.53 -5.36 -3.78
C PRO A 187 -6.82 -6.59 -2.92
N LYS A 188 -6.18 -6.70 -1.76
CA LYS A 188 -6.66 -7.62 -0.74
C LYS A 188 -8.09 -7.21 -0.44
N GLU A 189 -9.06 -8.12 -0.63
CA GLU A 189 -10.46 -7.87 -0.28
C GLU A 189 -10.48 -7.36 1.18
N THR A 190 -10.63 -6.05 1.32
CA THR A 190 -10.69 -5.34 2.60
C THR A 190 -12.11 -4.86 2.87
N GLY A 191 -13.07 -5.47 2.17
CA GLY A 191 -14.49 -5.38 2.48
C GLY A 191 -14.92 -6.60 3.29
N ASN A 192 -15.67 -6.37 4.36
CA ASN A 192 -16.47 -7.42 4.98
C ASN A 192 -17.55 -7.84 3.97
N ARG A 193 -17.27 -8.82 3.11
CA ARG A 193 -18.32 -9.44 2.30
C ARG A 193 -19.07 -10.44 3.18
N ILE A 194 -20.39 -10.37 3.17
CA ILE A 194 -21.21 -11.43 3.77
C ILE A 194 -21.11 -12.64 2.85
N ILE A 195 -20.44 -13.69 3.31
CA ILE A 195 -20.51 -15.00 2.67
C ILE A 195 -21.74 -15.70 3.24
N ALA A 196 -22.78 -15.84 2.42
CA ALA A 196 -23.99 -16.57 2.78
C ALA A 196 -23.96 -17.97 2.15
N GLN A 197 -24.14 -19.00 2.98
CA GLN A 197 -24.33 -20.38 2.56
C GLN A 197 -25.62 -20.90 3.21
N LYS A 198 -26.43 -21.67 2.48
CA LYS A 198 -27.61 -22.30 3.08
C LYS A 198 -27.15 -23.38 4.05
N LEU A 199 -27.75 -23.43 5.23
CA LEU A 199 -27.46 -24.48 6.22
C LEU A 199 -27.75 -25.88 5.66
N SER A 200 -28.71 -26.01 4.72
CA SER A 200 -29.01 -27.27 4.02
C SER A 200 -27.86 -27.81 3.19
N ASP A 201 -26.93 -26.95 2.78
CA ASP A 201 -25.84 -27.29 1.87
C ASP A 201 -24.55 -27.60 2.66
N ILE A 202 -24.64 -27.68 4.00
CA ILE A 202 -23.54 -28.04 4.90
C ILE A 202 -23.71 -29.50 5.30
N GLU A 203 -22.77 -30.36 4.89
CA GLU A 203 -22.71 -31.74 5.36
C GLU A 203 -22.34 -31.78 6.86
N PRO A 204 -23.19 -32.35 7.74
CA PRO A 204 -22.86 -32.46 9.15
C PRO A 204 -21.68 -33.40 9.38
N VAL A 205 -20.64 -32.90 10.04
CA VAL A 205 -19.50 -33.71 10.48
C VAL A 205 -19.56 -33.94 11.99
N PRO A 206 -19.26 -35.16 12.49
CA PRO A 206 -19.18 -35.42 13.92
C PRO A 206 -18.20 -34.48 14.62
N VAL A 207 -18.60 -33.94 15.78
CA VAL A 207 -17.71 -33.13 16.62
C VAL A 207 -16.65 -34.04 17.24
N GLN A 208 -15.39 -33.73 17.00
CA GLN A 208 -14.28 -34.34 17.74
C GLN A 208 -14.11 -33.62 19.07
N TRP A 209 -14.03 -34.38 20.15
CA TRP A 209 -13.96 -33.83 21.51
C TRP A 209 -12.55 -33.94 22.08
N LEU A 210 -12.10 -32.89 22.75
CA LEU A 210 -10.94 -32.92 23.65
C LEU A 210 -11.37 -33.53 24.98
N TRP A 211 -12.50 -33.05 25.49
CA TRP A 211 -13.20 -33.57 26.66
C TRP A 211 -14.69 -33.62 26.29
N PHE A 212 -15.24 -34.84 26.23
CA PHE A 212 -16.58 -35.10 25.75
C PHE A 212 -17.63 -34.20 26.40
N ASN A 213 -18.48 -33.57 25.57
CA ASN A 213 -19.53 -32.64 26.01
C ASN A 213 -19.02 -31.45 26.88
N ARG A 214 -17.73 -31.10 26.80
CA ARG A 214 -17.15 -29.93 27.48
C ARG A 214 -16.32 -29.07 26.52
N PHE A 215 -15.34 -29.67 25.84
CA PHE A 215 -14.42 -28.96 24.95
C PHE A 215 -14.30 -29.68 23.60
N ALA A 216 -14.73 -29.01 22.54
CA ALA A 216 -14.61 -29.52 21.17
C ALA A 216 -13.24 -29.15 20.58
N LEU A 217 -12.60 -30.10 19.89
CA LEU A 217 -11.32 -29.88 19.22
C LEU A 217 -11.47 -28.93 18.03
N GLY A 218 -10.52 -28.01 17.88
CA GLY A 218 -10.50 -27.03 16.79
C GLY A 218 -11.63 -25.98 16.85
N LYS A 219 -12.33 -25.87 17.98
CA LYS A 219 -13.41 -24.88 18.20
C LYS A 219 -13.05 -23.92 19.33
N LEU A 220 -13.55 -22.68 19.23
CA LEU A 220 -13.46 -21.72 20.34
C LEU A 220 -14.43 -22.16 21.45
N CYS A 221 -13.89 -22.42 22.64
CA CYS A 221 -14.66 -22.77 23.83
C CYS A 221 -14.50 -21.68 24.88
N LEU A 222 -15.59 -21.28 25.55
CA LEU A 222 -15.57 -20.26 26.60
C LEU A 222 -15.89 -20.87 27.95
N LEU A 223 -14.99 -20.70 28.93
CA LEU A 223 -15.24 -21.05 30.33
C LEU A 223 -15.77 -19.81 31.07
N VAL A 224 -17.09 -19.74 31.25
CA VAL A 224 -17.80 -18.57 31.79
C VAL A 224 -18.34 -18.86 33.19
N GLY A 225 -18.34 -17.85 34.06
CA GLY A 225 -18.84 -17.95 35.43
C GLY A 225 -18.50 -16.69 36.25
N ASN A 226 -19.14 -16.54 37.42
CA ASN A 226 -18.98 -15.38 38.28
C ASN A 226 -17.52 -15.12 38.70
N PRO A 227 -17.13 -13.87 39.04
CA PRO A 227 -15.82 -13.59 39.63
C PRO A 227 -15.54 -14.47 40.86
N GLY A 228 -14.29 -14.91 41.04
CA GLY A 228 -13.88 -15.66 42.23
C GLY A 228 -14.28 -17.15 42.30
N VAL A 229 -15.06 -17.68 41.35
CA VAL A 229 -15.54 -19.09 41.40
C VAL A 229 -14.52 -20.14 40.91
N GLY A 230 -13.25 -19.76 40.73
CA GLY A 230 -12.19 -20.71 40.37
C GLY A 230 -12.04 -21.05 38.89
N LYS A 231 -12.58 -20.24 37.96
CA LYS A 231 -12.41 -20.45 36.51
C LYS A 231 -10.94 -20.63 36.09
N SER A 232 -10.06 -19.75 36.57
CA SER A 232 -8.63 -19.82 36.27
C SER A 232 -7.99 -21.09 36.82
N PHE A 233 -8.40 -21.53 38.01
CA PHE A 233 -7.95 -22.80 38.59
C PHE A 233 -8.44 -24.00 37.77
N ALA A 234 -9.70 -23.99 37.32
CA ALA A 234 -10.22 -25.03 36.42
C ALA A 234 -9.47 -25.06 35.08
N SER A 235 -9.17 -23.90 34.48
CA SER A 235 -8.36 -23.82 33.26
C SER A 235 -6.95 -24.40 33.45
N LEU A 236 -6.32 -24.11 34.60
CA LEU A 236 -5.00 -24.65 34.95
C LEU A 236 -5.03 -26.17 35.19
N ASP A 237 -6.06 -26.68 35.86
CA ASP A 237 -6.24 -28.13 36.07
C ASP A 237 -6.43 -28.87 34.73
N ILE A 238 -7.25 -28.32 33.82
CA ILE A 238 -7.40 -28.86 32.46
C ILE A 238 -6.05 -28.87 31.73
N ALA A 239 -5.30 -27.77 31.80
CA ALA A 239 -3.99 -27.65 31.16
C ALA A 239 -2.97 -28.68 31.71
N ALA A 240 -2.98 -28.90 33.03
CA ALA A 240 -2.13 -29.89 33.69
C ALA A 240 -2.49 -31.32 33.26
N ARG A 241 -3.79 -31.65 33.16
CA ARG A 241 -4.25 -32.97 32.71
C ARG A 241 -3.83 -33.27 31.28
N ILE A 242 -3.94 -32.30 30.38
CA ILE A 242 -3.49 -32.41 28.98
C ILE A 242 -1.97 -32.59 28.93
N SER A 243 -1.21 -31.82 29.70
CA SER A 243 0.26 -31.93 29.73
C SER A 243 0.74 -33.31 30.22
N ALA A 244 -0.01 -33.94 31.13
CA ALA A 244 0.35 -35.22 31.76
C ALA A 244 -0.35 -36.45 31.17
N GLY A 245 -1.38 -36.30 30.33
CA GLY A 245 -2.19 -37.42 29.85
C GLY A 245 -3.06 -38.06 30.95
N ASN A 246 -3.52 -37.26 31.91
CA ASN A 246 -4.29 -37.73 33.07
C ASN A 246 -5.79 -37.94 32.74
N TYR A 247 -6.50 -38.62 33.64
CA TYR A 247 -7.95 -38.77 33.59
C TYR A 247 -8.69 -37.43 33.69
N TRP A 248 -9.84 -37.33 33.05
CA TRP A 248 -10.76 -36.21 33.29
C TRP A 248 -11.44 -36.32 34.66
N PRO A 249 -11.92 -35.20 35.24
CA PRO A 249 -12.58 -35.19 36.55
C PRO A 249 -13.84 -36.06 36.65
N ASP A 250 -14.49 -36.38 35.53
CA ASP A 250 -15.67 -37.23 35.43
C ASP A 250 -15.36 -38.73 35.21
N GLY A 251 -14.08 -39.10 35.17
CA GLY A 251 -13.61 -40.50 35.25
C GLY A 251 -13.75 -41.31 33.96
N ASP A 252 -13.82 -42.64 34.10
CA ASP A 252 -13.55 -43.62 33.03
C ASP A 252 -14.80 -44.03 32.21
N ASN A 253 -15.87 -43.25 32.26
CA ASN A 253 -17.17 -43.62 31.70
C ASN A 253 -17.66 -42.65 30.61
N LEU A 254 -16.76 -41.95 29.91
CA LEU A 254 -17.14 -41.10 28.80
C LEU A 254 -17.60 -41.94 27.60
N PRO A 255 -18.81 -41.67 27.04
CA PRO A 255 -19.39 -42.47 25.95
C PRO A 255 -18.55 -42.55 24.67
N ASP A 256 -17.64 -41.61 24.44
CA ASP A 256 -16.76 -41.56 23.27
C ASP A 256 -15.37 -42.18 23.53
N GLY A 257 -15.14 -42.74 24.72
CA GLY A 257 -13.87 -43.33 25.12
C GLY A 257 -12.77 -42.31 25.46
N SER A 258 -13.07 -41.00 25.47
CA SER A 258 -12.11 -39.93 25.76
C SER A 258 -11.77 -39.76 27.25
N ASN A 259 -11.78 -40.84 28.03
CA ASN A 259 -11.62 -40.85 29.50
C ASN A 259 -10.36 -40.14 30.02
N ARG A 260 -9.32 -40.10 29.18
CA ARG A 260 -8.06 -39.41 29.47
C ARG A 260 -7.89 -38.22 28.55
N ALA A 261 -7.31 -37.17 29.09
CA ALA A 261 -6.83 -36.06 28.29
C ALA A 261 -5.75 -36.57 27.31
N PRO A 262 -5.83 -36.24 26.01
CA PRO A 262 -4.74 -36.55 25.09
C PRO A 262 -3.49 -35.80 25.55
N GLN A 263 -2.35 -36.51 25.64
CA GLN A 263 -1.12 -35.90 26.11
C GLN A 263 -0.61 -34.88 25.08
N GLY A 264 -0.38 -33.63 25.51
CA GLY A 264 0.06 -32.57 24.61
C GLY A 264 0.55 -31.31 25.32
N SER A 265 1.06 -30.35 24.55
CA SER A 265 1.55 -29.08 25.08
C SER A 265 0.41 -28.06 25.20
N VAL A 266 0.39 -27.30 26.30
CA VAL A 266 -0.59 -26.22 26.52
C VAL A 266 0.13 -24.88 26.63
N LEU A 267 -0.29 -23.92 25.82
CA LEU A 267 0.16 -22.53 25.90
C LEU A 267 -0.92 -21.70 26.59
N ILE A 268 -0.56 -21.03 27.68
CA ILE A 268 -1.45 -20.09 28.38
C ILE A 268 -0.96 -18.68 28.10
N LEU A 269 -1.83 -17.89 27.46
CA LEU A 269 -1.60 -16.48 27.21
C LEU A 269 -2.39 -15.69 28.24
N THR A 270 -1.70 -14.94 29.11
CA THR A 270 -2.31 -14.05 30.10
C THR A 270 -1.90 -12.62 29.77
N ALA A 271 -2.86 -11.70 29.81
CA ALA A 271 -2.53 -10.29 29.98
C ALA A 271 -2.50 -10.05 31.49
N GLU A 272 -1.31 -9.93 32.07
CA GLU A 272 -1.16 -9.18 33.33
C GLU A 272 -1.16 -7.68 33.01
#